data_AF-A0A517VA95-F1
#
_entry.id   AF-A0A517VA95-F1
#
_cell.length_a   1.000
_cell.length_b   1.000
_cell.length_c   1.000
_cell.angle_alpha   90.00
_cell.angle_beta   90.00
_cell.angle_gamma   90.00
#
_symmetry.space_group_name_H-M   'P 1'
#
loop_
_entity.id
_entity.type
_entity.pdbx_description
1 polymer ?
#
loop_
_entity_poly.entity_id
_entity_poly.type
_entity_poly.pdbx_seq_one_letter_code
_entity_poly.pdbx_strand_id
1 'polypeptide(L)'
;MFSIFGVIDLCISSGYRRRGIASEILDQLSALAKAKGIDFLFLVADDHRLYEKNGFRLISTDLTWLKIDEHKNYGVETERIEKELMIKQTGKKVWPDEPVDLLGYLF
;
A
#
# COMPACT_ATOMS: atom_id res chain seq x y z
N MET A 1 4.41 16.91 -1.54
CA MET A 1 3.80 16.14 -0.43
C MET A 1 2.48 15.53 -0.89
N PHE A 2 2.34 14.21 -0.77
CA PHE A 2 1.11 13.47 -1.05
C PHE A 2 0.64 12.73 0.20
N SER A 3 -0.60 12.27 0.19
CA SER A 3 -1.23 11.58 1.31
C SER A 3 -1.53 10.12 0.95
N ILE A 4 -1.40 9.23 1.92
CA ILE A 4 -1.49 7.78 1.72
C ILE A 4 -2.46 7.16 2.71
N PHE A 5 -3.23 6.18 2.26
CA PHE A 5 -3.75 5.11 3.11
C PHE A 5 -2.94 3.84 2.92
N GLY A 6 -2.33 3.36 4.01
CA GLY A 6 -1.67 2.05 4.05
C GLY A 6 -2.69 0.93 4.18
N VAL A 7 -2.53 -0.14 3.40
CA VAL A 7 -3.22 -1.42 3.61
C VAL A 7 -2.19 -2.39 4.18
N ILE A 8 -2.33 -2.69 5.47
CA ILE A 8 -1.42 -3.59 6.19
C ILE A 8 -1.94 -5.01 6.03
N ASP A 9 -2.97 -5.36 6.80
CA ASP A 9 -3.58 -6.69 6.76
C ASP A 9 -4.95 -6.68 6.11
N LEU A 10 -5.10 -7.42 5.01
CA LEU A 10 -6.39 -7.74 4.39
C LEU A 10 -6.64 -9.25 4.46
N CYS A 11 -7.33 -9.67 5.52
CA CYS A 11 -7.59 -11.08 5.78
C CYS A 11 -9.07 -11.44 5.65
N ILE A 12 -9.36 -12.47 4.85
CA ILE A 12 -10.70 -13.07 4.75
C ILE A 12 -10.66 -14.47 5.36
N SER A 13 -11.52 -14.71 6.34
CA SER A 13 -11.71 -16.02 6.96
C SER A 13 -12.03 -17.08 5.89
N SER A 14 -11.47 -18.28 6.05
CA SER A 14 -11.46 -19.34 5.02
C SER A 14 -12.87 -19.67 4.50
N GLY A 15 -13.87 -19.75 5.37
CA GLY A 15 -15.27 -20.03 5.00
C GLY A 15 -15.95 -18.95 4.14
N TYR A 16 -15.35 -17.77 4.05
CA TYR A 16 -15.87 -16.58 3.36
C TYR A 16 -15.05 -16.19 2.12
N ARG A 17 -13.97 -16.90 1.80
CA ARG A 17 -13.13 -16.64 0.63
C ARG A 17 -13.86 -16.92 -0.69
N ARG A 18 -13.36 -16.34 -1.78
CA ARG A 18 -13.91 -16.46 -3.16
C ARG A 18 -15.34 -15.94 -3.34
N ARG A 19 -15.81 -15.07 -2.43
CA ARG A 19 -17.13 -14.41 -2.50
C ARG A 19 -17.06 -12.92 -2.91
N GLY A 20 -15.89 -12.44 -3.33
CA GLY A 20 -15.69 -11.03 -3.70
C GLY A 20 -15.48 -10.04 -2.53
N ILE A 21 -15.58 -10.50 -1.29
CA ILE A 21 -15.52 -9.65 -0.08
C ILE A 21 -14.24 -8.78 -0.03
N ALA A 22 -13.08 -9.36 -0.34
CA ALA A 22 -11.82 -8.60 -0.33
C ALA A 22 -11.83 -7.44 -1.36
N SER A 23 -12.39 -7.68 -2.55
CA SER A 23 -12.58 -6.62 -3.55
C SER A 23 -13.55 -5.55 -3.06
N GLU A 24 -14.66 -5.95 -2.45
CA GLU A 24 -15.64 -5.00 -1.90
C GLU A 24 -15.02 -4.10 -0.81
N ILE A 25 -14.20 -4.66 0.08
CA ILE A 25 -13.45 -3.89 1.08
C ILE A 25 -12.49 -2.89 0.40
N LEU A 26 -11.74 -3.32 -0.63
CA LEU A 26 -10.83 -2.44 -1.36
C LEU A 26 -11.57 -1.34 -2.13
N ASP A 27 -12.77 -1.60 -2.62
CA ASP A 27 -13.63 -0.60 -3.27
C ASP A 27 -14.14 0.43 -2.28
N GLN A 28 -14.59 0.00 -1.10
CA GLN A 28 -14.99 0.89 0.00
C GLN A 28 -13.81 1.76 0.46
N LEU A 29 -12.63 1.19 0.62
CA LEU A 29 -11.41 1.93 0.94
C LEU A 29 -11.05 2.95 -0.15
N SER A 30 -11.17 2.55 -1.43
CA SER A 30 -10.93 3.44 -2.56
C SER A 30 -11.93 4.62 -2.60
N ALA A 31 -13.20 4.37 -2.28
CA ALA A 31 -14.21 5.41 -2.18
C ALA A 31 -13.94 6.37 -1.02
N LEU A 32 -13.55 5.84 0.14
CA LEU A 32 -13.16 6.64 1.31
C LEU A 32 -11.94 7.52 1.00
N ALA A 33 -10.90 6.95 0.38
CA ALA A 33 -9.70 7.67 -0.01
C ALA A 33 -10.04 8.87 -0.93
N LYS A 34 -10.85 8.64 -1.96
CA LYS A 34 -11.34 9.71 -2.85
C LYS A 34 -12.11 10.79 -2.09
N ALA A 35 -13.04 10.39 -1.21
CA ALA A 35 -13.85 11.33 -0.43
C ALA A 35 -13.02 12.17 0.56
N LYS A 36 -11.88 11.64 1.02
CA LYS A 36 -10.95 12.33 1.93
C LYS A 36 -9.81 13.06 1.22
N GLY A 37 -9.76 13.01 -0.12
CA GLY A 37 -8.69 13.64 -0.89
C GLY A 37 -7.33 12.95 -0.70
N ILE A 38 -7.34 11.66 -0.38
CA ILE A 38 -6.12 10.84 -0.30
C ILE A 38 -5.57 10.61 -1.70
N ASP A 39 -4.25 10.67 -1.86
CA ASP A 39 -3.62 10.57 -3.18
C ASP A 39 -3.41 9.11 -3.59
N PHE A 40 -3.00 8.24 -2.66
CA PHE A 40 -2.67 6.84 -2.94
C PHE A 40 -3.20 5.86 -1.87
N LEU A 41 -3.60 4.68 -2.31
CA LEU A 41 -3.55 3.48 -1.48
C LEU A 41 -2.19 2.82 -1.69
N PHE A 42 -1.58 2.31 -0.62
CA PHE A 42 -0.20 1.82 -0.59
C PHE A 42 -0.14 0.52 0.20
N LEU A 43 0.58 -0.49 -0.30
CA LEU A 43 0.78 -1.77 0.39
C LEU A 43 2.01 -2.50 -0.10
N VAL A 44 2.47 -3.46 0.70
CA VAL A 44 3.47 -4.48 0.34
C VAL A 44 2.75 -5.83 0.30
N ALA A 45 3.00 -6.65 -0.72
CA ALA A 45 2.39 -7.97 -0.82
C ALA A 45 3.22 -8.95 -1.66
N ASP A 46 3.23 -10.22 -1.27
CA ASP A 46 3.81 -11.30 -2.08
C ASP A 46 2.89 -11.76 -3.23
N ASP A 47 1.57 -11.72 -3.01
CA ASP A 47 0.56 -12.13 -4.01
C ASP A 47 -0.20 -10.92 -4.54
N HIS A 48 0.19 -10.47 -5.73
CA HIS A 48 -0.36 -9.27 -6.35
C HIS A 48 -1.74 -9.45 -6.98
N ARG A 49 -2.20 -10.70 -7.21
CA ARG A 49 -3.34 -10.97 -8.10
C ARG A 49 -4.64 -10.30 -7.65
N LEU A 50 -4.87 -10.27 -6.34
CA LEU A 50 -6.02 -9.57 -5.77
C LEU A 50 -5.92 -8.07 -6.06
N TYR A 51 -4.76 -7.47 -5.78
CA TYR A 51 -4.57 -6.03 -5.84
C TYR A 51 -4.56 -5.53 -7.29
N GLU A 52 -3.90 -6.23 -8.21
CA GLU A 52 -3.92 -5.92 -9.65
C GLU A 52 -5.35 -5.91 -10.19
N LYS A 53 -6.16 -6.94 -9.84
CA LYS A 53 -7.58 -7.01 -10.21
C LYS A 53 -8.38 -5.81 -9.69
N ASN A 54 -7.95 -5.20 -8.57
CA ASN A 54 -8.61 -4.04 -7.96
C ASN A 54 -7.91 -2.72 -8.29
N GLY A 55 -7.09 -2.68 -9.35
CA GLY A 55 -6.52 -1.45 -9.92
C GLY A 55 -5.27 -0.94 -9.21
N PHE A 56 -4.61 -1.77 -8.41
CA PHE A 56 -3.25 -1.48 -7.94
C PHE A 56 -2.26 -1.82 -9.04
N ARG A 57 -1.13 -1.11 -9.04
CA ARG A 57 0.02 -1.39 -9.90
C ARG A 57 1.25 -1.62 -9.03
N LEU A 58 2.08 -2.56 -9.46
CA LEU A 58 3.41 -2.77 -8.88
C LEU A 58 4.31 -1.59 -9.26
N ILE A 59 5.13 -1.13 -8.32
CA ILE A 59 6.15 -0.11 -8.55
C ILE A 59 7.49 -0.55 -7.94
N SER A 60 8.57 -0.03 -8.50
CA SER A 60 9.90 -0.10 -7.90
C SER A 60 10.33 1.32 -7.56
N THR A 61 10.74 1.56 -6.33
CA THR A 61 11.06 2.92 -5.84
C THR A 61 12.01 2.83 -4.66
N ASP A 62 12.80 3.87 -4.44
CA ASP A 62 13.66 3.99 -3.28
C ASP A 62 12.82 4.56 -2.13
N LEU A 63 12.73 3.83 -1.02
CA LEU A 63 11.98 4.24 0.17
C LEU A 63 12.91 4.48 1.34
N THR A 64 12.56 5.48 2.15
CA THR A 64 13.11 5.68 3.49
C THR A 64 11.99 5.48 4.52
N TRP A 65 12.23 4.66 5.54
CA TRP A 65 11.23 4.35 6.56
C TRP A 65 11.84 3.99 7.91
N LEU A 66 11.02 4.03 8.97
CA LEU A 66 11.36 3.52 10.29
C LEU A 66 11.30 1.99 10.29
N LYS A 67 12.46 1.32 10.30
CA LYS A 67 12.56 -0.14 10.26
C LYS A 67 12.20 -0.72 11.62
N ILE A 68 11.07 -1.43 11.65
CA ILE A 68 10.60 -2.20 12.81
C ILE A 68 10.46 -3.66 12.38
N ASP A 69 11.07 -4.57 13.13
CA ASP A 69 10.96 -6.01 12.89
C ASP A 69 10.87 -6.74 14.23
N GLU A 70 9.92 -7.68 14.36
CA GLU A 70 9.58 -8.40 15.61
C GLU A 70 9.54 -7.51 16.87
N HIS A 71 8.84 -6.37 16.77
CA HIS A 71 8.73 -5.36 17.83
C HIS A 71 10.06 -4.68 18.24
N LYS A 72 11.12 -4.81 17.45
CA LYS A 72 12.40 -4.10 17.64
C LYS A 72 12.55 -2.99 16.62
N ASN A 73 13.00 -1.83 17.09
CA ASN A 73 13.30 -0.66 16.28
C ASN A 73 14.78 -0.69 15.86
N TYR A 74 15.04 -0.59 14.55
CA TYR A 74 16.39 -0.60 13.96
C TYR A 74 16.82 0.77 13.42
N GLY A 75 16.02 1.81 13.66
CA GLY A 75 16.25 3.16 13.17
C GLY A 75 15.64 3.38 11.78
N VAL A 76 16.19 4.35 11.06
CA VAL A 76 15.77 4.69 9.71
C VAL A 76 16.59 3.89 8.70
N GLU A 77 15.91 3.24 7.77
CA GLU A 77 16.51 2.49 6.67
C GLU A 77 16.15 3.16 5.35
N THR A 78 17.05 3.07 4.36
CA THR A 78 16.77 3.44 2.98
C THR A 78 17.10 2.28 2.06
N GLU A 79 16.11 1.79 1.32
CA GLU A 79 16.26 0.66 0.41
C GLU A 79 15.45 0.87 -0.86
N ARG A 80 15.93 0.26 -1.95
CA ARG A 80 15.15 0.12 -3.16
C ARG A 80 14.24 -1.10 -3.04
N ILE A 81 12.93 -0.87 -2.93
CA ILE A 81 11.96 -1.96 -2.92
C ILE A 81 11.69 -2.40 -4.36
N GLU A 82 11.91 -3.68 -4.62
CA GLU A 82 11.71 -4.28 -5.94
C GLU A 82 10.58 -5.30 -5.87
N LYS A 83 9.54 -5.08 -6.69
CA LYS A 83 8.48 -6.07 -6.97
C LYS A 83 7.59 -6.53 -5.82
N GLU A 84 7.53 -5.80 -4.70
CA GLU A 84 6.59 -6.09 -3.61
C GLU A 84 5.65 -4.92 -3.32
N LEU A 85 6.07 -3.71 -3.69
CA LEU A 85 5.33 -2.49 -3.40
C LEU A 85 4.26 -2.20 -4.45
N MET A 86 3.03 -2.03 -4.01
CA MET A 86 1.89 -1.74 -4.87
C MET A 86 1.19 -0.45 -4.47
N ILE A 87 0.79 0.33 -5.48
CA ILE A 87 0.00 1.55 -5.27
C ILE A 87 -1.26 1.57 -6.11
N LYS A 88 -2.32 2.20 -5.60
CA LYS A 88 -3.49 2.59 -6.38
C LYS A 88 -3.68 4.09 -6.26
N GLN A 89 -3.53 4.81 -7.36
CA GLN A 89 -3.77 6.25 -7.40
C GLN A 89 -5.28 6.53 -7.26
N THR A 90 -5.63 7.38 -6.31
CA THR A 90 -7.00 7.82 -6.05
C THR A 90 -7.17 9.33 -6.21
N GLY A 91 -6.09 10.09 -5.99
CA GLY A 91 -6.01 11.53 -6.26
C GLY A 91 -5.45 11.87 -7.64
N LYS A 92 -5.04 13.14 -7.79
CA LYS A 92 -4.50 13.69 -9.06
C LYS A 92 -2.98 13.66 -9.13
N LYS A 93 -2.30 13.44 -8.01
CA LYS A 93 -0.85 13.42 -7.95
C LYS A 93 -0.32 12.13 -8.57
N VAL A 94 0.77 12.26 -9.31
CA VAL A 94 1.52 11.13 -9.86
C VAL A 94 2.52 10.69 -8.81
N TRP A 95 2.74 9.37 -8.68
CA TRP A 95 3.80 8.86 -7.82
C TRP A 95 5.16 9.41 -8.31
N PRO A 96 5.98 9.97 -7.43
CA PRO A 96 7.23 10.62 -7.84
C PRO A 96 8.25 9.60 -8.38
N ASP A 97 9.12 10.07 -9.28
CA ASP A 97 10.31 9.35 -9.75
C ASP A 97 11.56 9.84 -8.97
N GLU A 98 11.42 9.89 -7.65
CA GLU A 98 12.47 10.27 -6.68
C GLU A 98 12.26 9.45 -5.40
N PRO A 99 13.30 9.31 -4.54
CA PRO A 99 13.17 8.61 -3.27
C PRO A 99 12.06 9.21 -2.39
N VAL A 100 11.29 8.33 -1.74
CA VAL A 100 10.17 8.73 -0.88
C VAL A 100 10.45 8.36 0.56
N ASP A 101 10.43 9.34 1.45
CA ASP A 101 10.38 9.12 2.89
C ASP A 101 8.93 8.92 3.35
N LEU A 102 8.64 7.77 3.95
CA LEU A 102 7.31 7.45 4.48
C LEU A 102 7.00 8.17 5.80
N LEU A 103 8.01 8.74 6.46
CA LEU A 103 7.91 9.40 7.77
C LEU A 103 7.28 8.50 8.85
N GLY A 104 7.36 7.19 8.67
CA GLY A 104 6.71 6.15 9.46
C GLY A 104 7.31 4.78 9.17
N TYR A 105 6.72 3.73 9.73
CA TYR A 105 7.18 2.36 9.49
C TYR A 105 6.60 1.80 8.19
N LEU A 106 7.34 0.89 7.56
CA LEU A 106 6.85 0.06 6.46
C LEU A 106 6.04 -1.09 7.06
N PHE A 107 4.83 -1.29 6.56
CA PHE A 107 3.81 -2.15 7.16
C PHE A 107 4.05 -3.64 6.91
#